data_AF-A0AAF0KXZ5-F1
#
_entry.id   AF-A0AAF0KXZ5-F1
#
_cell.length_a   1.000
_cell.length_b   1.000
_cell.length_c   1.000
_cell.angle_alpha   90.00
_cell.angle_beta   90.00
_cell.angle_gamma   90.00
#
_symmetry.space_group_name_H-M   'P 1'
#
loop_
_entity.id
_entity.type
_entity.pdbx_description
1 polymer ?
#
loop_
_entity_poly.entity_id
_entity_poly.type
_entity_poly.pdbx_seq_one_letter_code
_entity_poly.pdbx_strand_id
1 'polypeptide(L)'
;MHKTYPGQALTLLNPLLSRIAAIGDPRIEVMSGYPANCSAWLTIFYQRKSGRWSYEWYDRVGYRRPTALGDTMECLMREVSDRGASRQEHSMARRVMAESGFFEA
;
A
#
# COMPACT_ATOMS: atom_id res chain seq x y z
N MET A 1 -31.16 -32.96 -31.37
CA MET A 1 -31.24 -31.66 -30.66
C MET A 1 -29.96 -31.45 -29.86
N HIS A 2 -28.99 -30.72 -30.40
CA HIS A 2 -27.78 -30.33 -29.68
C HIS A 2 -28.02 -28.98 -28.99
N LYS A 3 -27.92 -28.95 -27.66
CA LYS A 3 -27.87 -27.71 -26.89
C LYS A 3 -26.42 -27.40 -26.56
N THR A 4 -25.90 -26.32 -27.14
CA THR A 4 -24.60 -25.73 -26.77
C THR A 4 -24.87 -24.61 -25.77
N TYR A 5 -24.28 -24.70 -24.58
CA TYR A 5 -24.34 -23.63 -23.58
C TYR A 5 -23.12 -22.71 -23.75
N PRO A 6 -23.28 -21.38 -23.90
CA PRO A 6 -22.17 -20.46 -23.87
C PRO A 6 -21.86 -20.06 -22.42
N GLY A 7 -20.58 -19.93 -22.09
CA GLY A 7 -20.16 -19.00 -21.04
C GLY A 7 -19.75 -19.61 -19.70
N GLN A 8 -18.59 -20.27 -19.66
CA GLN A 8 -17.79 -20.43 -18.43
C GLN A 8 -16.33 -19.97 -18.58
N ALA A 9 -15.97 -19.32 -19.69
CA ALA A 9 -14.59 -18.90 -19.95
C ALA A 9 -14.24 -17.48 -19.42
N LEU A 10 -15.25 -16.65 -19.09
CA LEU A 10 -15.02 -15.23 -18.78
C LEU A 10 -14.70 -14.92 -17.31
N THR A 11 -14.88 -15.87 -16.38
CA THR A 11 -14.64 -15.63 -14.94
C THR A 11 -13.22 -15.97 -14.48
N LEU A 12 -12.49 -16.82 -15.22
CA LEU A 12 -11.10 -17.21 -14.88
C LEU A 12 -10.03 -16.25 -15.42
N LEU A 13 -10.37 -15.38 -16.36
CA LEU A 13 -9.44 -14.40 -16.93
C LEU A 13 -9.14 -13.23 -15.97
N ASN A 14 -10.04 -12.95 -15.03
CA ASN A 14 -9.96 -11.81 -14.12
C ASN A 14 -8.75 -11.82 -13.16
N PRO A 15 -8.44 -12.92 -12.43
CA PRO A 15 -7.30 -12.94 -11.52
C PRO A 15 -5.95 -12.98 -12.23
N LEU A 16 -5.88 -13.50 -13.46
CA LEU A 16 -4.65 -13.49 -14.26
C LEU A 16 -4.40 -12.12 -14.87
N LEU A 17 -5.44 -11.45 -15.41
CA LEU A 17 -5.33 -10.09 -15.92
C LEU A 17 -4.98 -9.08 -14.84
N SER A 18 -5.52 -9.21 -13.62
CA SER A 18 -5.15 -8.33 -12.50
C SER A 18 -3.70 -8.54 -12.06
N ARG A 19 -3.21 -9.79 -12.08
CA ARG A 19 -1.78 -10.11 -11.83
C ARG A 19 -0.88 -9.57 -12.93
N ILE A 20 -1.28 -9.66 -14.21
CA ILE A 20 -0.52 -9.07 -15.32
C ILE A 20 -0.53 -7.54 -15.25
N ALA A 21 -1.65 -6.92 -14.87
CA ALA A 21 -1.72 -5.49 -14.63
C ALA A 21 -0.78 -5.04 -13.48
N ALA A 22 -0.63 -5.86 -12.43
CA ALA A 22 0.33 -5.62 -11.36
C ALA A 22 1.80 -5.76 -11.81
N ILE A 23 2.10 -6.63 -12.79
CA ILE A 23 3.42 -6.66 -13.47
C ILE A 23 3.60 -5.40 -14.33
N GLY A 24 2.50 -4.89 -14.89
CA GLY A 24 2.46 -3.68 -15.69
C GLY A 24 2.70 -2.41 -14.90
N ASP A 25 2.32 -2.34 -13.62
CA ASP A 25 2.38 -1.11 -12.81
C ASP A 25 3.21 -1.29 -11.53
N PRO A 26 4.51 -0.94 -11.57
CA PRO A 26 5.40 -1.13 -10.44
C PRO A 26 4.98 -0.29 -9.25
N ARG A 27 4.97 -0.93 -8.07
CA ARG A 27 4.68 -0.29 -6.79
C ARG A 27 5.92 0.43 -6.28
N ILE A 28 5.81 1.74 -6.17
CA ILE A 28 6.87 2.61 -5.64
C ILE A 28 6.57 2.82 -4.17
N GLU A 29 7.48 2.41 -3.29
CA GLU A 29 7.36 2.71 -1.87
C GLU A 29 7.59 4.20 -1.64
N VAL A 30 6.61 4.86 -1.05
CA VAL A 30 6.63 6.32 -0.83
C VAL A 30 6.89 6.65 0.62
N MET A 31 6.26 5.91 1.54
CA MET A 31 6.42 6.11 2.98
C MET A 31 6.34 4.78 3.71
N SER A 32 7.11 4.64 4.78
CA SER A 32 7.00 3.50 5.68
C SER A 32 7.38 3.84 7.11
N GLY A 33 6.81 3.11 8.06
CA GLY A 33 7.04 3.35 9.49
C GLY A 33 5.89 2.90 10.37
N TYR A 34 5.85 3.46 11.58
CA TYR A 34 4.75 3.26 12.52
C TYR A 34 3.84 4.49 12.55
N PRO A 35 2.58 4.39 12.12
CA PRO A 35 1.63 5.49 12.27
C PRO A 35 1.34 5.81 13.74
N ALA A 36 0.93 7.04 14.02
CA ALA A 36 0.41 7.40 15.34
C ALA A 36 -0.78 6.51 15.73
N ASN A 37 -0.88 6.21 17.02
CA ASN A 37 -1.86 5.31 17.62
C ASN A 37 -1.80 3.86 17.09
N CYS A 38 -0.71 3.47 16.43
CA CYS A 38 -0.58 2.14 15.84
C CYS A 38 0.72 1.45 16.27
N SER A 39 0.62 0.16 16.56
CA SER A 39 1.77 -0.70 16.83
C SER A 39 2.23 -1.52 15.61
N ALA A 40 1.51 -1.45 14.49
CA ALA A 40 1.83 -2.17 13.27
C ALA A 40 2.62 -1.29 12.31
N TRP A 41 3.60 -1.87 11.62
CA TRP A 41 4.33 -1.17 10.58
C TRP A 41 3.45 -1.04 9.33
N LEU A 42 3.42 0.15 8.75
CA LEU A 42 2.71 0.48 7.52
C LEU A 42 3.72 0.80 6.42
N THR A 43 3.50 0.25 5.24
CA THR A 43 4.18 0.67 4.01
C THR A 43 3.16 1.16 3.00
N ILE A 44 3.40 2.36 2.45
CA ILE A 44 2.54 3.04 1.48
C ILE A 44 3.22 3.00 0.12
N PHE A 45 2.47 2.55 -0.87
CA PHE A 45 2.94 2.45 -2.23
C PHE A 45 2.07 3.27 -3.18
N TYR A 46 2.73 3.90 -4.15
CA TYR A 46 2.09 4.55 -5.28
C TYR A 46 2.40 3.80 -6.57
N GLN A 47 1.38 3.66 -7.40
CA GLN A 47 1.43 2.99 -8.70
C GLN A 47 1.23 4.04 -9.79
N ARG A 48 2.33 4.47 -10.44
CA ARG A 48 2.33 5.63 -11.36
C ARG A 48 1.42 5.43 -12.57
N LYS A 49 1.35 4.22 -13.13
CA LYS A 49 0.62 4.01 -14.40
C LYS A 49 -0.89 4.05 -14.18
N SER A 50 -1.37 3.55 -13.05
CA SER A 50 -2.77 3.52 -12.67
C SER A 50 -3.20 4.69 -11.79
N GLY A 51 -2.24 5.44 -11.23
CA GLY A 51 -2.51 6.52 -10.27
C GLY A 51 -3.07 6.03 -8.95
N ARG A 52 -2.82 4.76 -8.58
CA ARG A 52 -3.43 4.12 -7.41
C ARG A 52 -2.50 4.08 -6.21
N TRP A 53 -3.11 4.18 -5.03
CA TRP A 53 -2.46 3.97 -3.74
C TRP A 53 -2.73 2.55 -3.25
N SER A 54 -1.73 1.95 -2.61
CA SER A 54 -1.85 0.65 -1.93
C SER A 54 -1.10 0.67 -0.61
N TYR A 55 -1.62 -0.06 0.37
CA TYR A 55 -1.16 -0.04 1.76
C TYR A 55 -0.88 -1.46 2.23
N GLU A 56 0.27 -1.68 2.86
CA GLU A 56 0.62 -2.96 3.48
C GLU A 56 0.90 -2.79 4.96
N TRP A 57 0.19 -3.57 5.75
CA TRP A 57 0.36 -3.63 7.20
C TRP A 57 1.13 -4.89 7.58
N TYR A 58 2.13 -4.73 8.43
CA TYR A 58 2.86 -5.84 9.04
C TYR A 58 2.40 -5.99 10.48
N ASP A 59 1.46 -6.91 10.72
CA ASP A 59 0.82 -7.18 12.00
C ASP A 59 1.19 -8.56 12.59
N ARG A 60 2.20 -9.22 12.01
CA ARG A 60 2.66 -10.53 12.45
C ARG A 60 3.11 -10.49 13.91
N VAL A 61 2.72 -11.51 14.69
CA VAL A 61 3.17 -11.69 16.08
C VAL A 61 4.70 -11.63 16.13
N GLY A 62 5.25 -10.76 16.98
CA GLY A 62 6.69 -10.49 17.09
C GLY A 62 7.22 -9.32 16.24
N TYR A 63 6.42 -8.78 15.31
CA TYR A 63 6.78 -7.64 14.45
C TYR A 63 6.06 -6.34 14.82
N ARG A 64 5.62 -6.23 16.09
CA ARG A 64 5.04 -4.99 16.63
C ARG A 64 6.12 -3.92 16.80
N ARG A 65 5.68 -2.67 16.91
CA ARG A 65 6.52 -1.52 17.23
C ARG A 65 7.45 -1.83 18.41
N PRO A 66 8.79 -1.79 18.23
CA PRO A 66 9.73 -1.94 19.32
C PRO A 66 9.45 -0.91 20.41
N THR A 67 9.42 -1.35 21.67
CA THR A 67 9.15 -0.49 22.84
C THR A 67 10.20 0.62 23.01
N ALA A 68 11.41 0.43 22.48
CA ALA A 68 12.46 1.44 22.46
C ALA A 68 12.16 2.64 21.54
N LEU A 69 11.18 2.54 20.63
CA LEU A 69 10.80 3.62 19.72
C LEU A 69 9.72 4.57 20.30
N GLY A 70 9.53 4.57 21.62
CA GLY A 70 8.65 5.51 22.29
C GLY A 70 7.16 5.13 22.26
N ASP A 71 6.33 6.10 22.61
CA ASP A 71 4.87 5.92 22.74
C ASP A 71 4.23 5.65 21.37
N THR A 72 3.26 4.74 21.36
CA THR A 72 2.34 4.50 20.24
C THR A 72 1.67 5.77 19.71
N MET A 73 1.51 6.81 20.54
CA MET A 73 0.95 8.11 20.16
C MET A 73 1.82 8.86 19.14
N GLU A 74 3.13 8.62 19.10
CA GLU A 74 4.04 9.30 18.17
C GLU A 74 3.98 8.67 16.77
N CYS A 75 3.94 9.50 15.73
CA CYS A 75 4.08 9.02 14.35
C CYS A 75 5.56 8.89 13.98
N LEU A 76 5.95 7.71 13.52
CA LEU A 76 7.29 7.40 13.03
C LEU A 76 7.29 7.02 11.55
N MET A 77 6.27 7.45 10.81
CA MET A 77 6.25 7.34 9.35
C MET A 77 7.36 8.19 8.74
N ARG A 78 8.10 7.64 7.79
CA ARG A 78 9.19 8.34 7.10
C ARG A 78 9.03 8.23 5.59
N GLU A 79 9.46 9.27 4.89
CA GLU A 79 9.60 9.24 3.43
C GLU A 79 10.70 8.27 3.02
N VAL A 80 10.44 7.49 1.97
CA VAL A 80 11.38 6.53 1.42
C VAL A 80 12.01 7.11 0.16
N SER A 81 13.22 7.64 0.29
CA SER A 81 13.90 8.40 -0.77
C SER A 81 14.73 7.54 -1.74
N ASP A 82 15.10 6.32 -1.34
CA ASP A 82 15.95 5.40 -2.11
C ASP A 82 15.17 4.50 -3.08
N ARG A 83 13.83 4.56 -3.05
CA ARG A 83 12.94 3.72 -3.89
C ARG A 83 12.36 4.43 -5.10
N GLY A 84 12.85 5.63 -5.41
CA GLY A 84 12.52 6.36 -6.64
C GLY A 84 11.20 7.13 -6.59
N ALA A 85 10.62 7.32 -5.40
CA ALA A 85 9.52 8.25 -5.19
C ALA A 85 10.01 9.71 -5.37
N SER A 86 9.17 10.52 -6.01
CA SER A 86 9.41 11.95 -6.22
C SER A 86 8.90 12.76 -5.02
N ARG A 87 9.41 13.99 -4.86
CA ARG A 87 8.92 14.92 -3.82
C ARG A 87 7.41 15.18 -3.90
N GLN A 88 6.86 15.21 -5.11
CA GLN A 88 5.42 15.39 -5.30
C GLN A 88 4.62 14.18 -4.80
N GLU A 89 5.10 12.96 -5.08
CA GLU A 89 4.48 11.73 -4.59
C GLU A 89 4.55 11.62 -3.08
N HIS A 90 5.67 12.00 -2.46
CA HIS A 90 5.76 12.11 -1.00
C HIS A 90 4.74 13.10 -0.45
N SER A 91 4.67 14.31 -1.02
CA SER A 91 3.73 15.35 -0.58
C SER A 91 2.27 14.90 -0.72
N MET A 92 1.96 14.11 -1.75
CA MET A 92 0.64 13.52 -1.95
C MET A 92 0.35 12.40 -0.95
N ALA A 93 1.33 11.54 -0.66
CA ALA A 93 1.20 10.49 0.35
C ALA A 93 0.87 11.06 1.72
N ARG A 94 1.52 12.17 2.11
CA ARG A 94 1.24 12.88 3.37
C ARG A 94 -0.21 13.34 3.46
N ARG A 95 -0.71 13.96 2.38
CA ARG A 95 -2.11 14.41 2.29
C ARG A 95 -3.08 13.23 2.39
N VAL A 96 -2.81 12.15 1.66
CA VAL A 96 -3.65 10.94 1.66
C VAL A 96 -3.67 10.28 3.04
N MET A 97 -2.54 10.25 3.75
CA MET A 97 -2.48 9.76 5.13
C MET A 97 -3.30 10.62 6.08
N ALA A 98 -3.17 11.94 5.99
CA ALA A 98 -3.94 12.88 6.82
C ALA A 98 -5.45 12.74 6.58
N GLU A 99 -5.88 12.62 5.31
CA GLU A 99 -7.28 12.36 4.94
C GLU A 99 -7.78 11.01 5.46
N SER A 100 -6.91 10.01 5.55
CA SER A 100 -7.21 8.68 6.07
C SER A 100 -7.16 8.59 7.60
N GLY A 101 -6.89 9.70 8.31
CA GLY A 101 -6.79 9.76 9.76
C GLY A 101 -5.48 9.22 10.35
N PHE A 102 -4.47 8.96 9.50
CA PHE A 102 -3.11 8.67 9.95
C PHE A 102 -2.38 10.01 10.14
N PHE A 103 -2.30 10.46 11.38
CA PHE A 103 -1.61 11.70 11.71
C PHE A 103 -0.09 11.53 11.51
N GLU A 104 0.51 12.42 10.72
CA GLU A 104 1.96 12.59 10.66
C GLU A 104 2.49 13.32 11.91
N ALA A 105 3.78 13.15 12.21
CA ALA A 105 4.49 13.87 13.27
C ALA A 105 5.04 15.20 12.76
#